data_AF-A0A7W0LV90-F1
#
_entry.id   AF-A0A7W0LV90-F1
#
_cell.length_a   1.000
_cell.length_b   1.000
_cell.length_c   1.000
_cell.angle_alpha   90.00
_cell.angle_beta   90.00
_cell.angle_gamma   90.00
#
_symmetry.space_group_name_H-M   'P 1'
#
loop_
_entity.id
_entity.type
_entity.pdbx_description
1 polymer ?
#
loop_
_entity_poly.entity_id
_entity_poly.type
_entity_poly.pdbx_seq_one_letter_code
_entity_poly.pdbx_strand_id
1 'polypeptide(L)'
;YLQALALDPATGKPRFRHLSFAGHFDSMMYGRRGIKAPESEPALNPYRARFCEMFARLEREHGVTHYLAHNMTVTPANVDQVPQVIRDCREMGFRMFSFQPAAFIGNTSRWKHEYREFSTDEVWRRIEEGAGARLHWGAFQIGDPRCNRTAYGAYAGDRYVPLLDEDDERDARVLDDFVAAFGGMDFAAPPVILAARVVRGLARHPRAIGSAVVRGWRFAARAGGPGALVRRRPRAITYVMHAFMDADKVKPAWELLRRGELSVEPAIRETQERLQACSYAMAHPDSDELVPACAQHSVLDPEENVRLQEQLPLRELPMARG
;
A
#
# COMPACT_ATOMS: atom_id res chain seq x y z
N TYR A 1 -22.96 -0.87 6.31
CA TYR A 1 -21.66 -1.46 6.68
C TYR A 1 -20.78 -0.46 7.42
N LEU A 2 -20.27 0.61 6.78
CA LEU A 2 -19.30 1.52 7.41
C LEU A 2 -19.76 2.11 8.76
N GLN A 3 -21.01 2.56 8.88
CA GLN A 3 -21.56 3.03 10.16
C GLN A 3 -21.64 1.93 11.22
N ALA A 4 -22.02 0.70 10.85
CA ALA A 4 -22.08 -0.43 11.78
C ALA A 4 -20.68 -0.86 12.27
N LEU A 5 -19.65 -0.67 11.44
CA LEU A 5 -18.26 -0.83 11.84
C LEU A 5 -17.84 0.31 12.79
N ALA A 6 -18.08 1.56 12.40
CA ALA A 6 -17.53 2.74 13.04
C ALA A 6 -18.25 3.18 14.32
N LEU A 7 -19.56 2.89 14.43
CA LEU A 7 -20.45 3.41 15.46
C LEU A 7 -21.00 2.27 16.32
N ASP A 8 -21.21 2.58 17.59
CA ASP A 8 -21.89 1.70 18.53
C ASP A 8 -23.39 1.67 18.17
N PRO A 9 -24.00 0.49 17.96
CA PRO A 9 -25.37 0.41 17.48
C PRO A 9 -26.41 0.86 18.51
N ALA A 10 -26.09 0.84 19.80
CA ALA A 10 -27.02 1.23 20.86
C ALA A 10 -26.98 2.75 21.13
N THR A 11 -25.79 3.35 21.04
CA THR A 11 -25.56 4.74 21.45
C THR A 11 -25.29 5.69 20.28
N GLY A 12 -25.00 5.17 19.08
CA GLY A 12 -24.60 5.94 17.91
C GLY A 12 -23.22 6.62 18.04
N LYS A 13 -22.49 6.38 19.15
CA LYS A 13 -21.19 6.99 19.41
C LYS A 13 -20.08 6.28 18.62
N PRO A 14 -19.00 7.00 18.25
CA PRO A 14 -17.84 6.37 17.63
C PRO A 14 -17.23 5.25 18.48
N ARG A 15 -17.04 4.07 17.89
CA ARG A 15 -16.25 2.96 18.46
C ARG A 15 -14.75 3.22 18.31
N PHE A 16 -14.38 3.98 17.30
CA PHE A 16 -13.00 4.31 16.96
C PHE A 16 -12.85 5.82 16.76
N ARG A 17 -11.69 6.36 17.12
CA ARG A 17 -11.33 7.76 16.81
C ARG A 17 -10.77 7.95 15.40
N HIS A 18 -10.19 6.88 14.86
CA HIS A 18 -9.52 6.86 13.57
C HIS A 18 -9.78 5.52 12.88
N LEU A 19 -9.98 5.55 11.56
CA LEU A 19 -10.11 4.36 10.72
C LEU A 19 -9.13 4.41 9.56
N SER A 20 -8.22 3.44 9.51
CA SER A 20 -7.41 3.17 8.32
C SER A 20 -8.12 2.12 7.47
N PHE A 21 -8.37 2.43 6.20
CA PHE A 21 -9.12 1.54 5.31
C PHE A 21 -8.49 1.50 3.92
N ALA A 22 -8.40 0.30 3.34
CA ALA A 22 -7.93 0.11 1.97
C ALA A 22 -9.10 -0.31 1.06
N GLY A 23 -9.29 0.42 -0.04
CA GLY A 23 -10.30 0.10 -1.05
C GLY A 23 -9.63 -0.45 -2.30
N HIS A 24 -10.00 -1.68 -2.70
CA HIS A 24 -9.51 -2.31 -3.93
C HIS A 24 -10.48 -2.02 -5.09
N PHE A 25 -9.98 -1.35 -6.14
CA PHE A 25 -10.71 -0.91 -7.31
C PHE A 25 -9.91 -1.18 -8.58
N ASP A 26 -10.33 -2.19 -9.35
CA ASP A 26 -9.79 -2.46 -10.68
C ASP A 26 -10.83 -3.12 -11.58
N SER A 27 -10.58 -3.11 -12.88
CA SER A 27 -11.47 -3.68 -13.89
C SER A 27 -11.54 -5.21 -13.87
N MET A 28 -10.63 -5.89 -13.18
CA MET A 28 -10.56 -7.36 -13.08
C MET A 28 -11.47 -7.93 -11.99
N MET A 29 -12.16 -7.08 -11.22
CA MET A 29 -13.13 -7.50 -10.20
C MET A 29 -14.45 -7.99 -10.80
N TYR A 30 -14.38 -9.01 -11.66
CA TYR A 30 -15.52 -9.66 -12.30
C TYR A 30 -16.47 -10.30 -11.27
N GLY A 31 -17.77 -10.24 -11.53
CA GLY A 31 -18.79 -10.92 -10.72
C GLY A 31 -19.30 -10.14 -9.51
N ARG A 32 -18.87 -8.89 -9.30
CA ARG A 32 -19.48 -8.01 -8.29
C ARG A 32 -20.93 -7.69 -8.65
N ARG A 33 -21.85 -7.96 -7.72
CA ARG A 33 -23.29 -7.70 -7.91
C ARG A 33 -23.55 -6.19 -8.03
N GLY A 34 -24.37 -5.80 -9.00
CA GLY A 34 -24.86 -4.42 -9.14
C GLY A 34 -23.91 -3.42 -9.81
N ILE A 35 -22.80 -3.88 -10.40
CA ILE A 35 -21.91 -3.04 -11.20
C ILE A 35 -21.73 -3.71 -12.57
N LYS A 36 -22.05 -2.99 -13.66
CA LYS A 36 -21.74 -3.43 -15.04
C LYS A 36 -20.23 -3.66 -15.14
N ALA A 37 -19.80 -4.72 -15.83
CA ALA A 37 -18.37 -4.96 -16.07
C ALA A 37 -17.72 -3.68 -16.62
N PRO A 38 -16.80 -3.05 -15.86
CA PRO A 38 -16.20 -1.79 -16.26
C PRO A 38 -15.27 -2.01 -17.46
N GLU A 39 -15.37 -1.15 -18.46
CA GLU A 39 -14.57 -1.24 -19.70
C GLU A 39 -13.18 -0.61 -19.51
N SER A 40 -12.98 0.17 -18.45
CA SER A 40 -11.72 0.87 -18.14
C SER A 40 -11.58 1.20 -16.66
N GLU A 41 -10.38 1.53 -16.23
CA GLU A 41 -10.10 2.00 -14.88
C GLU A 41 -10.76 3.35 -14.57
N PRO A 42 -10.74 4.37 -15.46
CA PRO A 42 -11.47 5.61 -15.23
C PRO A 42 -12.98 5.41 -15.05
N ALA A 43 -13.59 4.38 -15.64
CA ALA A 43 -15.01 4.08 -15.42
C ALA A 43 -15.34 3.77 -13.95
N LEU A 44 -14.33 3.43 -13.14
CA LEU A 44 -14.47 3.18 -11.70
C LEU A 44 -14.32 4.46 -10.85
N ASN A 45 -13.91 5.60 -11.42
CA ASN A 45 -13.70 6.85 -10.68
C ASN A 45 -14.94 7.35 -9.92
N PRO A 46 -16.18 7.28 -10.45
CA PRO A 46 -17.37 7.63 -9.68
C PRO A 46 -17.58 6.76 -8.44
N TYR A 47 -17.08 5.53 -8.42
CA TYR A 47 -17.13 4.65 -7.25
C TYR A 47 -16.04 5.00 -6.24
N ARG A 48 -14.83 5.34 -6.72
CA ARG A 48 -13.72 5.83 -5.89
C ARG A 48 -14.09 7.13 -5.16
N ALA A 49 -14.68 8.09 -5.88
CA ALA A 49 -15.15 9.35 -5.31
C ALA A 49 -16.24 9.12 -4.25
N ARG A 50 -17.25 8.28 -4.56
CA ARG A 50 -18.30 7.91 -3.58
C ARG A 50 -17.73 7.22 -2.35
N PHE A 51 -16.74 6.34 -2.53
CA PHE A 51 -16.06 5.69 -1.41
C PHE A 51 -15.38 6.71 -0.49
N CYS A 52 -14.58 7.64 -1.02
CA CYS A 52 -13.96 8.68 -0.20
C CYS A 52 -15.00 9.59 0.47
N GLU A 53 -16.07 9.96 -0.23
CA GLU A 53 -17.13 10.80 0.33
C GLU A 53 -17.84 10.12 1.51
N MET A 54 -17.99 8.79 1.50
CA MET A 54 -18.55 8.08 2.66
C MET A 54 -17.72 8.27 3.94
N PHE A 55 -16.39 8.30 3.84
CA PHE A 55 -15.50 8.55 4.98
C PHE A 55 -15.43 10.02 5.35
N ALA A 56 -15.42 10.93 4.37
CA ALA A 56 -15.51 12.36 4.62
C ALA A 56 -16.80 12.71 5.37
N ARG A 57 -17.93 12.09 4.99
CA ARG A 57 -19.20 12.22 5.72
C ARG A 57 -19.13 11.66 7.13
N LEU A 58 -18.54 10.46 7.31
CA LEU A 58 -18.35 9.86 8.63
C LEU A 58 -17.55 10.79 9.57
N GLU A 59 -16.52 11.45 9.06
CA GLU A 59 -15.74 12.43 9.83
C GLU A 59 -16.56 13.67 10.18
N ARG A 60 -17.29 14.25 9.21
CA ARG A 60 -18.11 15.45 9.45
C ARG A 60 -19.26 15.20 10.43
N GLU A 61 -19.92 14.05 10.33
CA GLU A 61 -21.11 13.73 11.12
C GLU A 61 -20.79 13.14 12.50
N HIS A 62 -19.67 12.41 12.62
CA HIS A 62 -19.36 11.64 13.83
C HIS A 62 -17.96 11.89 14.40
N GLY A 63 -17.13 12.74 13.77
CA GLY A 63 -15.78 13.05 14.23
C GLY A 63 -14.77 11.91 14.07
N VAL A 64 -15.09 10.87 13.29
CA VAL A 64 -14.19 9.74 13.05
C VAL A 64 -13.24 10.09 11.90
N THR A 65 -11.99 10.38 12.24
CA THR A 65 -10.94 10.66 11.25
C THR A 65 -10.57 9.41 10.45
N HIS A 66 -9.94 9.57 9.29
CA HIS A 66 -9.64 8.43 8.42
C HIS A 66 -8.33 8.53 7.64
N TYR A 67 -7.81 7.38 7.25
CA TYR A 67 -6.72 7.20 6.30
C TYR A 67 -7.17 6.22 5.21
N LEU A 68 -7.18 6.66 3.95
CA LEU A 68 -7.63 5.82 2.83
C LEU A 68 -6.48 5.45 1.92
N ALA A 69 -6.31 4.15 1.69
CA ALA A 69 -5.46 3.59 0.65
C ALA A 69 -6.31 3.17 -0.56
N HIS A 70 -5.90 3.62 -1.75
CA HIS A 70 -6.39 3.13 -3.02
C HIS A 70 -5.52 1.95 -3.44
N ASN A 71 -6.14 0.80 -3.71
CA ASN A 71 -5.45 -0.38 -4.21
C ASN A 71 -6.00 -0.74 -5.60
N MET A 72 -5.10 -1.13 -6.51
CA MET A 72 -5.46 -1.53 -7.87
C MET A 72 -4.54 -2.64 -8.36
N THR A 73 -5.14 -3.72 -8.88
CA THR A 73 -4.40 -4.74 -9.62
C THR A 73 -4.01 -4.18 -11.00
N VAL A 74 -2.72 -4.26 -11.33
CA VAL A 74 -2.18 -3.81 -12.62
C VAL A 74 -1.93 -5.02 -13.51
N THR A 75 -2.36 -4.94 -14.76
CA THR A 75 -2.21 -5.96 -15.80
C THR A 75 -1.71 -5.28 -17.08
N PRO A 76 -1.26 -6.03 -18.09
CA PRO A 76 -0.93 -5.44 -19.39
C PRO A 76 -2.10 -4.65 -20.02
N ALA A 77 -3.35 -5.02 -19.71
CA ALA A 77 -4.53 -4.36 -20.26
C ALA A 77 -4.84 -2.99 -19.63
N ASN A 78 -4.35 -2.71 -18.42
CA ASN A 78 -4.66 -1.47 -17.70
C ASN A 78 -3.42 -0.66 -17.23
N VAL A 79 -2.19 -1.15 -17.46
CA VAL A 79 -0.96 -0.45 -17.06
C VAL A 79 -0.86 0.97 -17.62
N ASP A 80 -1.34 1.18 -18.84
CA ASP A 80 -1.36 2.50 -19.49
C ASP A 80 -2.40 3.46 -18.89
N GLN A 81 -3.32 2.95 -18.06
CA GLN A 81 -4.35 3.73 -17.40
C GLN A 81 -3.92 4.23 -16.00
N VAL A 82 -2.85 3.64 -15.43
CA VAL A 82 -2.30 4.04 -14.12
C VAL A 82 -2.05 5.55 -14.00
N PRO A 83 -1.42 6.23 -14.99
CA PRO A 83 -1.16 7.66 -14.87
C PRO A 83 -2.45 8.48 -14.73
N GLN A 84 -3.50 8.12 -15.48
CA GLN A 84 -4.77 8.82 -15.45
C GLN A 84 -5.51 8.59 -14.13
N VAL A 85 -5.50 7.35 -13.62
CA VAL A 85 -6.09 7.02 -12.31
C VAL A 85 -5.48 7.89 -11.21
N ILE A 86 -4.16 8.05 -11.17
CA ILE A 86 -3.49 8.90 -10.18
C ILE A 86 -3.94 10.35 -10.32
N ARG A 87 -3.92 10.91 -11.54
CA ARG A 87 -4.33 12.30 -11.78
C ARG A 87 -5.76 12.58 -11.34
N ASP A 88 -6.68 11.69 -11.68
CA ASP A 88 -8.11 11.85 -11.36
C ASP A 88 -8.37 11.66 -9.87
N CYS A 89 -7.71 10.68 -9.24
CA CYS A 89 -8.08 10.24 -7.90
C CYS A 89 -7.28 10.92 -6.79
N ARG A 90 -6.13 11.54 -7.08
CA ARG A 90 -5.23 12.05 -6.02
C ARG A 90 -5.96 13.00 -5.08
N GLU A 91 -6.88 13.82 -5.58
CA GLU A 91 -7.60 14.83 -4.77
C GLU A 91 -8.86 14.31 -4.07
N MET A 92 -9.29 13.07 -4.36
CA MET A 92 -10.56 12.53 -3.85
C MET A 92 -10.57 12.27 -2.33
N GLY A 93 -9.40 12.14 -1.70
CA GLY A 93 -9.27 11.86 -0.26
C GLY A 93 -8.31 10.72 0.09
N PHE A 94 -7.81 9.99 -0.92
CA PHE A 94 -6.77 8.98 -0.71
C PHE A 94 -5.45 9.61 -0.21
N ARG A 95 -4.80 8.89 0.71
CA ARG A 95 -3.49 9.23 1.29
C ARG A 95 -2.42 8.21 0.92
N MET A 96 -2.81 7.10 0.29
CA MET A 96 -1.92 6.15 -0.35
C MET A 96 -2.52 5.64 -1.65
N PHE A 97 -1.65 5.42 -2.64
CA PHE A 97 -1.94 4.69 -3.86
C PHE A 97 -1.04 3.46 -3.91
N SER A 98 -1.63 2.29 -3.99
CA SER A 98 -0.96 0.99 -4.04
C SER A 98 -1.31 0.28 -5.33
N PHE A 99 -0.30 0.02 -6.15
CA PHE A 99 -0.44 -0.68 -7.40
C PHE A 99 0.16 -2.06 -7.28
N GLN A 100 -0.60 -3.09 -7.67
CA GLN A 100 -0.25 -4.48 -7.45
C GLN A 100 -0.13 -5.14 -8.82
N PRO A 101 1.08 -5.20 -9.42
CA PRO A 101 1.29 -5.93 -10.66
C PRO A 101 0.79 -7.36 -10.48
N ALA A 102 -0.08 -7.79 -11.39
CA ALA A 102 -0.66 -9.10 -11.36
C ALA A 102 0.44 -10.16 -11.47
N ALA A 103 0.50 -11.03 -10.48
CA ALA A 103 1.15 -12.32 -10.57
C ALA A 103 0.08 -13.39 -10.76
N PHE A 104 0.43 -14.53 -11.35
CA PHE A 104 -0.46 -15.69 -11.43
C PHE A 104 -0.69 -16.28 -10.03
N ILE A 105 -1.61 -15.67 -9.28
CA ILE A 105 -1.99 -16.06 -7.92
C ILE A 105 -3.51 -16.19 -7.85
N GLY A 106 -3.99 -17.31 -7.29
CA GLY A 106 -5.42 -17.57 -7.12
C GLY A 106 -6.12 -18.10 -8.38
N ASN A 107 -7.38 -17.68 -8.60
CA ASN A 107 -8.27 -18.30 -9.59
C ASN A 107 -7.79 -18.09 -11.04
N THR A 108 -7.43 -19.19 -11.71
CA THR A 108 -6.87 -19.20 -13.06
C THR A 108 -7.81 -18.65 -14.14
N SER A 109 -9.13 -18.69 -13.90
CA SER A 109 -10.14 -18.16 -14.83
C SER A 109 -10.08 -16.63 -15.02
N ARG A 110 -9.33 -15.92 -14.17
CA ARG A 110 -9.06 -14.47 -14.30
C ARG A 110 -8.02 -14.14 -15.36
N TRP A 111 -7.28 -15.13 -15.85
CA TRP A 111 -6.13 -14.94 -16.74
C TRP A 111 -6.47 -15.41 -18.17
N LYS A 112 -7.24 -14.60 -18.93
CA LYS A 112 -7.77 -14.98 -20.26
C LYS A 112 -7.07 -14.32 -21.47
N HIS A 113 -6.00 -13.58 -21.26
CA HIS A 113 -5.31 -12.85 -22.32
C HIS A 113 -3.90 -13.40 -22.55
N GLU A 114 -3.39 -13.33 -23.79
CA GLU A 114 -1.96 -13.55 -24.06
C GLU A 114 -1.19 -12.42 -23.36
N TYR A 115 -0.64 -12.73 -22.19
CA TYR A 115 0.04 -11.73 -21.36
C TYR A 115 1.34 -11.34 -22.06
N ARG A 116 1.43 -10.09 -22.51
CA ARG A 116 2.71 -9.42 -22.66
C ARG A 116 3.32 -9.32 -21.26
N GLU A 117 4.53 -9.83 -21.07
CA GLU A 117 5.30 -9.57 -19.86
C GLU A 117 5.52 -8.06 -19.71
N PHE A 118 5.16 -7.51 -18.55
CA PHE A 118 5.44 -6.13 -18.17
C PHE A 118 6.23 -6.14 -16.87
N SER A 119 7.25 -5.31 -16.77
CA SER A 119 8.15 -5.30 -15.62
C SER A 119 7.59 -4.43 -14.50
N THR A 120 8.04 -4.69 -13.27
CA THR A 120 7.81 -3.80 -12.13
C THR A 120 8.34 -2.39 -12.38
N ASP A 121 9.41 -2.25 -13.16
CA ASP A 121 9.92 -0.95 -13.62
C ASP A 121 8.94 -0.21 -14.54
N GLU A 122 8.28 -0.91 -15.44
CA GLU A 122 7.27 -0.31 -16.31
C GLU A 122 6.11 0.25 -15.49
N VAL A 123 5.60 -0.52 -14.52
CA VAL A 123 4.54 -0.06 -13.62
C VAL A 123 5.00 1.16 -12.83
N TRP A 124 6.19 1.11 -12.24
CA TRP A 124 6.72 2.22 -11.47
C TRP A 124 6.84 3.50 -12.31
N ARG A 125 7.34 3.38 -13.54
CA ARG A 125 7.42 4.51 -14.49
C ARG A 125 6.05 5.11 -14.78
N ARG A 126 5.00 4.29 -14.90
CA ARG A 126 3.61 4.78 -15.07
C ARG A 126 3.09 5.48 -13.81
N ILE A 127 3.48 5.02 -12.62
CA ILE A 127 3.14 5.69 -11.36
C ILE A 127 3.81 7.07 -11.32
N GLU A 128 5.09 7.17 -11.65
CA GLU A 128 5.84 8.44 -11.72
C GLU A 128 5.23 9.41 -12.74
N GLU A 129 4.84 8.89 -13.91
CA GLU A 129 4.12 9.66 -14.94
C GLU A 129 2.80 10.24 -14.41
N GLY A 130 2.02 9.45 -13.64
CA GLY A 130 0.79 9.91 -13.00
C GLY A 130 1.03 10.90 -11.86
N ALA A 131 2.10 10.69 -11.09
CA ALA A 131 2.50 11.59 -10.01
C ALA A 131 3.06 12.93 -10.53
N GLY A 132 3.58 12.94 -11.76
CA GLY A 132 4.23 14.09 -12.37
C GLY A 132 5.62 14.38 -11.77
N ALA A 133 6.26 13.40 -11.14
CA ALA A 133 7.57 13.52 -10.52
C ALA A 133 8.25 12.15 -10.41
N ARG A 134 9.59 12.13 -10.36
CA ARG A 134 10.35 10.96 -9.92
C ARG A 134 9.99 10.64 -8.47
N LEU A 135 9.78 9.36 -8.19
CA LEU A 135 9.40 8.86 -6.88
C LEU A 135 10.59 8.09 -6.30
N HIS A 136 11.30 8.71 -5.36
CA HIS A 136 12.53 8.19 -4.75
C HIS A 136 12.23 7.07 -3.74
N TRP A 137 11.93 5.88 -4.24
CA TRP A 137 11.60 4.71 -3.42
C TRP A 137 12.82 4.10 -2.72
N GLY A 138 14.02 4.27 -3.28
CA GLY A 138 15.26 3.78 -2.69
C GLY A 138 15.62 4.47 -1.38
N ALA A 139 15.13 5.70 -1.17
CA ALA A 139 15.34 6.44 0.08
C ALA A 139 14.73 5.74 1.31
N PHE A 140 13.66 4.96 1.12
CA PHE A 140 13.02 4.16 2.18
C PHE A 140 12.65 2.77 1.66
N GLN A 141 13.65 1.99 1.24
CA GLN A 141 13.42 0.63 0.79
C GLN A 141 13.10 -0.30 1.97
N ILE A 142 11.94 -0.94 1.90
CA ILE A 142 11.47 -1.93 2.89
C ILE A 142 11.21 -3.25 2.16
N GLY A 143 11.84 -4.32 2.64
CA GLY A 143 11.81 -5.63 2.01
C GLY A 143 12.57 -5.67 0.68
N ASP A 144 12.32 -6.70 -0.12
CA ASP A 144 13.02 -6.89 -1.39
C ASP A 144 12.57 -5.89 -2.48
N PRO A 145 13.50 -5.18 -3.16
CA PRO A 145 13.17 -4.19 -4.19
C PRO A 145 12.52 -4.77 -5.46
N ARG A 146 12.59 -6.09 -5.65
CA ARG A 146 11.86 -6.81 -6.71
C ARG A 146 10.38 -6.96 -6.36
N CYS A 147 10.04 -6.97 -5.07
CA CYS A 147 8.68 -7.11 -4.56
C CYS A 147 8.03 -5.77 -4.23
N ASN A 148 8.77 -4.85 -3.60
CA ASN A 148 8.17 -3.69 -2.96
C ASN A 148 8.93 -2.41 -3.27
N ARG A 149 8.19 -1.38 -3.65
CA ARG A 149 8.69 0.00 -3.77
C ARG A 149 7.73 0.95 -3.09
N THR A 150 8.24 1.84 -2.26
CA THR A 150 7.43 2.81 -1.54
C THR A 150 8.07 4.19 -1.60
N ALA A 151 7.32 5.18 -2.07
CA ALA A 151 7.75 6.58 -2.06
C ALA A 151 6.86 7.42 -1.14
N TYR A 152 7.51 8.19 -0.26
CA TYR A 152 6.87 9.09 0.69
C TYR A 152 7.06 10.54 0.27
N GLY A 153 5.99 11.32 0.35
CA GLY A 153 6.06 12.74 0.01
C GLY A 153 4.72 13.44 0.20
N ALA A 154 4.62 14.64 -0.36
CA ALA A 154 3.39 15.40 -0.33
C ALA A 154 3.22 16.23 -1.60
N TYR A 155 1.96 16.48 -1.97
CA TYR A 155 1.63 17.48 -2.97
C TYR A 155 1.60 18.88 -2.36
N ALA A 156 2.36 19.81 -2.93
CA ALA A 156 2.32 21.25 -2.65
C ALA A 156 1.70 21.99 -3.85
N GLY A 157 0.36 22.00 -3.91
CA GLY A 157 -0.36 22.23 -5.17
C GLY A 157 -0.21 21.02 -6.08
N ASP A 158 0.04 21.22 -7.38
CA ASP A 158 0.22 20.10 -8.32
C ASP A 158 1.60 19.43 -8.28
N ARG A 159 2.55 19.99 -7.53
CA ARG A 159 3.92 19.47 -7.43
C ARG A 159 4.02 18.43 -6.33
N TYR A 160 4.39 17.22 -6.68
CA TYR A 160 4.83 16.23 -5.71
C TYR A 160 6.24 16.56 -5.20
N VAL A 161 6.41 16.58 -3.87
CA VAL A 161 7.67 16.84 -3.19
C VAL A 161 8.05 15.61 -2.38
N PRO A 162 9.16 14.93 -2.71
CA PRO A 162 9.61 13.76 -1.98
C PRO A 162 10.05 14.14 -0.57
N LEU A 163 9.79 13.26 0.39
CA LEU A 163 10.21 13.42 1.78
C LEU A 163 11.73 13.36 1.89
N LEU A 164 12.35 12.39 1.21
CA LEU A 164 13.78 12.23 1.04
C LEU A 164 14.08 11.94 -0.44
N ASP A 165 15.24 12.38 -0.88
CA ASP A 165 15.78 12.19 -2.22
C ASP A 165 16.95 11.21 -2.13
N GLU A 166 16.84 10.07 -2.81
CA GLU A 166 17.82 8.99 -2.76
C GLU A 166 19.18 9.35 -3.40
N ASP A 167 19.21 10.36 -4.27
CA ASP A 167 20.43 10.80 -4.94
C ASP A 167 21.17 11.90 -4.14
N ASP A 168 20.61 12.36 -3.00
CA ASP A 168 21.22 13.42 -2.18
C ASP A 168 21.76 12.88 -0.85
N GLU A 169 23.09 12.90 -0.70
CA GLU A 169 23.77 12.45 0.52
C GLU A 169 23.30 13.16 1.80
N ARG A 170 22.76 14.38 1.71
CA ARG A 170 22.22 15.09 2.89
C ARG A 170 20.94 14.44 3.36
N ASP A 171 20.10 13.96 2.46
CA ASP A 171 18.88 13.26 2.79
C ASP A 171 19.19 11.85 3.33
N ALA A 172 20.24 11.19 2.81
CA ALA A 172 20.76 9.95 3.38
C ALA A 172 21.24 10.15 4.84
N ARG A 173 22.05 11.19 5.11
CA ARG A 173 22.49 11.54 6.47
C ARG A 173 21.32 11.82 7.43
N VAL A 174 20.25 12.45 6.93
CA VAL A 174 19.04 12.69 7.72
C VAL A 174 18.39 11.37 8.14
N LEU A 175 18.33 10.38 7.25
CA LEU A 175 17.81 9.07 7.57
C LEU A 175 18.69 8.34 8.59
N ASP A 176 20.01 8.36 8.41
CA ASP A 176 20.96 7.74 9.34
C ASP A 176 20.83 8.33 10.76
N ASP A 177 20.79 9.66 10.87
CA ASP A 177 20.61 10.33 12.16
C ASP A 177 19.24 10.02 12.78
N PHE A 178 18.19 9.89 11.95
CA PHE A 178 16.85 9.51 12.42
C PHE A 178 16.84 8.08 12.97
N VAL A 179 17.41 7.11 12.24
CA VAL A 179 17.48 5.71 12.66
C VAL A 179 18.38 5.57 13.89
N ALA A 180 19.48 6.31 13.98
CA ALA A 180 20.31 6.31 15.18
C ALA A 180 19.56 6.84 16.41
N ALA A 181 18.77 7.91 16.26
CA ALA A 181 18.04 8.51 17.37
C ALA A 181 16.77 7.74 17.77
N PHE A 182 16.09 7.12 16.81
CA PHE A 182 14.74 6.59 16.96
C PHE A 182 14.57 5.14 16.49
N GLY A 183 15.64 4.45 16.12
CA GLY A 183 15.63 3.04 15.77
C GLY A 183 15.05 2.19 16.91
N GLY A 184 14.08 1.33 16.60
CA GLY A 184 13.36 0.53 17.59
C GLY A 184 12.34 1.31 18.45
N MET A 185 12.07 2.59 18.13
CA MET A 185 11.04 3.37 18.82
C MET A 185 9.64 2.92 18.41
N ASP A 186 8.83 2.59 19.41
CA ASP A 186 7.39 2.47 19.25
C ASP A 186 6.73 3.85 19.35
N PHE A 187 6.31 4.39 18.20
CA PHE A 187 5.60 5.66 18.09
C PHE A 187 4.11 5.57 18.47
N ALA A 188 3.58 4.37 18.73
CA ALA A 188 2.23 4.16 19.24
C ALA A 188 2.16 4.13 20.79
N ALA A 189 3.31 4.23 21.47
CA ALA A 189 3.36 4.28 22.92
C ALA A 189 2.55 5.46 23.52
N PRO A 190 2.05 5.34 24.76
CA PRO A 190 1.33 6.43 25.43
C PRO A 190 2.08 7.77 25.36
N PRO A 191 1.40 8.92 25.17
CA PRO A 191 2.07 10.18 24.81
C PRO A 191 3.19 10.63 25.74
N VAL A 192 3.04 10.43 27.05
CA VAL A 192 4.06 10.78 28.06
C VAL A 192 5.31 9.89 27.91
N ILE A 193 5.10 8.58 27.66
CA ILE A 193 6.18 7.62 27.43
C ILE A 193 6.88 7.95 26.12
N LEU A 194 6.12 8.23 25.06
CA LEU A 194 6.66 8.63 23.77
C LEU A 194 7.49 9.91 23.90
N ALA A 195 6.97 10.95 24.57
CA ALA A 195 7.68 12.20 24.79
C ALA A 195 9.00 11.98 25.54
N ALA A 196 8.99 11.19 26.62
CA ALA A 196 10.21 10.86 27.37
C ALA A 196 11.22 10.09 26.50
N ARG A 197 10.77 9.16 25.65
CA ARG A 197 11.62 8.41 24.71
C ARG A 197 12.19 9.30 23.62
N VAL A 198 11.39 10.22 23.06
CA VAL A 198 11.84 11.19 22.05
C VAL A 198 12.89 12.13 22.63
N VAL A 199 12.64 12.71 23.81
CA VAL A 199 13.61 13.58 24.49
C VAL A 199 14.91 12.82 24.77
N ARG A 200 14.81 11.58 25.24
CA ARG A 200 15.99 10.73 25.49
C ARG A 200 16.75 10.39 24.21
N GLY A 201 16.05 10.08 23.12
CA GLY A 201 16.65 9.83 21.80
C GLY A 201 17.41 11.04 21.29
N LEU A 202 16.77 12.22 21.32
CA LEU A 202 17.40 13.49 20.91
C LEU A 202 18.57 13.90 21.81
N ALA A 203 18.49 13.68 23.12
CA ALA A 203 19.58 13.97 24.04
C ALA A 203 20.82 13.10 23.80
N ARG A 204 20.63 11.84 23.36
CA ARG A 204 21.74 10.93 23.00
C ARG A 204 22.27 11.16 21.60
N HIS A 205 21.42 11.67 20.70
CA HIS A 205 21.73 11.88 19.29
C HIS A 205 21.41 13.33 18.87
N PRO A 206 22.11 14.34 19.39
CA PRO A 206 21.78 15.76 19.14
C PRO A 206 21.88 16.16 17.67
N ARG A 207 22.65 15.43 16.85
CA ARG A 207 22.72 15.64 15.39
C ARG A 207 21.37 15.51 14.71
N ALA A 208 20.48 14.66 15.22
CA ALA A 208 19.13 14.48 14.70
C ALA A 208 18.32 15.79 14.69
N ILE A 209 18.59 16.73 15.60
CA ILE A 209 17.94 18.06 15.62
C ILE A 209 18.38 18.87 14.40
N GLY A 210 19.70 18.96 14.16
CA GLY A 210 20.26 19.66 13.01
C GLY A 210 19.76 19.06 11.69
N SER A 211 19.77 17.73 11.59
CA SER A 211 19.26 16.99 10.43
C SER A 211 17.77 17.21 10.21
N ALA A 212 16.95 17.28 11.27
CA ALA A 212 15.53 17.62 11.15
C ALA A 212 15.31 19.05 10.61
N VAL A 213 16.11 20.03 11.05
CA VAL A 213 16.06 21.42 10.56
C VAL A 213 16.47 21.48 9.09
N VAL A 214 17.60 20.85 8.72
CA VAL A 214 18.09 20.79 7.33
C VAL A 214 17.05 20.15 6.41
N ARG A 215 16.48 19.01 6.81
CA ARG A 215 15.40 18.34 6.09
C ARG A 215 14.20 19.25 5.90
N GLY A 216 13.75 19.92 6.97
CA GLY A 216 12.60 20.83 6.92
C GLY A 216 12.80 21.98 5.94
N TRP A 217 13.98 22.60 5.96
CA TRP A 217 14.33 23.67 5.02
C TRP A 217 14.40 23.19 3.58
N ARG A 218 14.97 22.00 3.34
CA ARG A 218 15.07 21.40 1.99
C ARG A 218 13.71 21.02 1.43
N PHE A 219 12.86 20.41 2.24
CA PHE A 219 11.48 20.14 1.86
C PHE A 219 10.74 21.43 1.47
N ALA A 220 10.89 22.49 2.28
CA ALA A 220 10.32 23.79 1.98
C ALA A 220 10.87 24.37 0.66
N ALA A 221 12.18 24.31 0.43
CA ALA A 221 12.78 24.78 -0.82
C ALA A 221 12.23 24.03 -2.05
N ARG A 222 12.15 22.69 -2.01
CA ARG A 222 11.57 21.86 -3.08
C ARG A 222 10.10 22.19 -3.34
N ALA A 223 9.34 22.51 -2.29
CA ALA A 223 7.95 22.92 -2.37
C ALA A 223 7.74 24.35 -2.91
N GLY A 224 8.80 25.10 -3.20
CA GLY A 224 8.72 26.49 -3.67
C GLY A 224 8.86 27.54 -2.56
N GLY A 225 9.42 27.17 -1.42
CA GLY A 225 9.71 28.01 -0.26
C GLY A 225 8.67 27.93 0.86
N PRO A 226 8.98 28.47 2.07
CA PRO A 226 8.09 28.42 3.23
C PRO A 226 6.71 29.06 2.98
N GLY A 227 6.66 30.17 2.23
CA GLY A 227 5.40 30.83 1.87
C GLY A 227 4.49 29.95 1.01
N ALA A 228 5.06 29.10 0.15
CA ALA A 228 4.29 28.16 -0.67
C ALA A 228 3.67 27.05 0.19
N LEU A 229 4.38 26.55 1.21
CA LEU A 229 3.84 25.57 2.15
C LEU A 229 2.61 26.10 2.91
N VAL A 230 2.69 27.34 3.41
CA VAL A 230 1.57 27.95 4.15
C VAL A 230 0.35 28.15 3.23
N ARG A 231 0.57 28.63 2.00
CA ARG A 231 -0.50 28.93 1.05
C ARG A 231 -1.15 27.67 0.45
N ARG A 232 -0.35 26.64 0.14
CA ARG A 232 -0.80 25.46 -0.63
C ARG A 232 -1.22 24.27 0.22
N ARG A 233 -1.02 24.32 1.54
CA ARG A 233 -1.39 23.26 2.51
C ARG A 233 -1.00 21.86 2.03
N PRO A 234 0.28 21.47 2.15
CA PRO A 234 0.80 20.22 1.63
C PRO A 234 -0.03 19.01 2.06
N ARG A 235 -0.32 18.14 1.10
CA ARG A 235 -1.08 16.92 1.34
C ARG A 235 -0.18 15.71 1.20
N ALA A 236 0.13 15.08 2.33
CA ALA A 236 0.93 13.86 2.36
C ALA A 236 0.22 12.75 1.57
N ILE A 237 0.99 12.10 0.68
CA ILE A 237 0.55 10.98 -0.14
C ILE A 237 1.71 10.00 -0.31
N THR A 238 1.40 8.72 -0.17
CA THR A 238 2.36 7.63 -0.37
C THR A 238 2.02 6.89 -1.65
N TYR A 239 3.05 6.57 -2.44
CA TYR A 239 2.91 5.65 -3.56
C TYR A 239 3.59 4.33 -3.20
N VAL A 240 2.89 3.23 -3.44
CA VAL A 240 3.35 1.87 -3.18
C VAL A 240 3.17 1.07 -4.46
N MET A 241 4.15 0.22 -4.75
CA MET A 241 4.00 -0.86 -5.69
C MET A 241 4.40 -2.15 -4.99
N HIS A 242 3.51 -3.14 -5.02
CA HIS A 242 3.77 -4.46 -4.44
C HIS A 242 3.53 -5.55 -5.48
N ALA A 243 4.61 -6.15 -5.97
CA ALA A 243 4.61 -7.26 -6.91
C ALA A 243 4.70 -8.58 -6.15
N PHE A 244 3.62 -9.37 -6.21
CA PHE A 244 3.63 -10.72 -5.67
C PHE A 244 4.43 -11.67 -6.58
N MET A 245 4.81 -12.82 -6.03
CA MET A 245 5.52 -13.88 -6.76
C MET A 245 4.54 -14.93 -7.28
N ASP A 246 4.86 -15.54 -8.42
CA ASP A 246 4.06 -16.64 -8.98
C ASP A 246 3.90 -17.79 -7.96
N ALA A 247 2.66 -18.26 -7.79
CA ALA A 247 2.35 -19.33 -6.86
C ALA A 247 3.14 -20.62 -7.15
N ASP A 248 3.42 -20.91 -8.42
CA ASP A 248 4.17 -22.09 -8.85
C ASP A 248 5.63 -22.07 -8.37
N LYS A 249 6.17 -20.87 -8.09
CA LYS A 249 7.51 -20.69 -7.53
C LYS A 249 7.47 -20.55 -6.01
N VAL A 250 6.44 -19.90 -5.47
CA VAL A 250 6.29 -19.68 -4.03
C VAL A 250 6.14 -20.98 -3.26
N LYS A 251 5.29 -21.91 -3.73
CA LYS A 251 5.02 -23.16 -3.03
C LYS A 251 6.30 -23.99 -2.80
N PRO A 252 7.07 -24.38 -3.83
CA PRO A 252 8.29 -25.15 -3.63
C PRO A 252 9.36 -24.38 -2.83
N ALA A 253 9.49 -23.06 -3.03
CA ALA A 253 10.42 -22.23 -2.25
C ALA A 253 10.08 -22.22 -0.75
N TRP A 254 8.79 -22.10 -0.43
CA TRP A 254 8.29 -22.10 0.95
C TRP A 254 8.47 -23.45 1.63
N GLU A 255 8.16 -24.56 0.95
CA GLU A 255 8.36 -25.91 1.48
C GLU A 255 9.83 -26.19 1.82
N LEU A 256 10.76 -25.77 0.95
CA LEU A 256 12.20 -25.87 1.21
C LEU A 256 12.62 -25.01 2.42
N LEU A 257 12.14 -23.77 2.51
CA LEU A 257 12.45 -22.89 3.65
C LEU A 257 11.94 -23.48 4.97
N ARG A 258 10.75 -24.10 4.99
CA ARG A 258 10.23 -24.79 6.18
C ARG A 258 11.08 -25.97 6.63
N ARG A 259 11.82 -26.61 5.71
CA ARG A 259 12.80 -27.66 6.02
C ARG A 259 14.20 -27.12 6.35
N GLY A 260 14.41 -25.81 6.29
CA GLY A 260 15.74 -25.20 6.44
C GLY A 260 16.65 -25.45 5.23
N GLU A 261 16.08 -25.79 4.06
CA GLU A 261 16.80 -26.12 2.84
C GLU A 261 16.83 -24.94 1.87
N LEU A 262 17.92 -24.83 1.12
CA LEU A 262 18.09 -23.82 0.07
C LEU A 262 18.14 -24.51 -1.30
N SER A 263 17.37 -23.99 -2.26
CA SER A 263 17.36 -24.52 -3.62
C SER A 263 18.63 -24.14 -4.38
N VAL A 264 19.09 -25.05 -5.24
CA VAL A 264 20.12 -24.76 -6.25
C VAL A 264 19.53 -24.24 -7.57
N GLU A 265 18.21 -24.38 -7.76
CA GLU A 265 17.52 -23.81 -8.91
C GLU A 265 17.41 -22.28 -8.74
N PRO A 266 17.96 -21.47 -9.66
CA PRO A 266 18.04 -20.02 -9.49
C PRO A 266 16.69 -19.34 -9.23
N ALA A 267 15.62 -19.75 -9.92
CA ALA A 267 14.29 -19.16 -9.77
C ALA A 267 13.66 -19.42 -8.39
N ILE A 268 13.84 -20.64 -7.87
CA ILE A 268 13.37 -21.00 -6.53
C ILE A 268 14.25 -20.32 -5.48
N ARG A 269 15.57 -20.28 -5.69
CA ARG A 269 16.51 -19.60 -4.80
C ARG A 269 16.16 -18.11 -4.65
N GLU A 270 15.94 -17.41 -5.76
CA GLU A 270 15.47 -16.02 -5.72
C GLU A 270 14.15 -15.90 -4.94
N THR A 271 13.20 -16.80 -5.18
CA THR A 271 11.92 -16.79 -4.48
C THR A 271 12.11 -16.96 -2.96
N GLN A 272 13.03 -17.82 -2.54
CA GLN A 272 13.39 -17.99 -1.13
C GLN A 272 13.96 -16.70 -0.52
N GLU A 273 14.89 -16.04 -1.20
CA GLU A 273 15.46 -14.77 -0.76
C GLU A 273 14.37 -13.69 -0.58
N ARG A 274 13.45 -13.61 -1.54
CA ARG A 274 12.33 -12.65 -1.51
C ARG A 274 11.33 -12.97 -0.40
N LEU A 275 11.06 -14.25 -0.11
CA LEU A 275 10.23 -14.66 1.02
C LEU A 275 10.87 -14.31 2.36
N GLN A 276 12.19 -14.53 2.51
CA GLN A 276 12.94 -14.20 3.73
C GLN A 276 13.06 -12.69 3.95
N ALA A 277 13.14 -11.91 2.87
CA ALA A 277 13.16 -10.45 2.92
C ALA A 277 11.74 -9.82 2.99
N CYS A 278 10.69 -10.61 3.13
CA CYS A 278 9.32 -10.10 3.11
C CYS A 278 9.02 -9.26 4.36
N SER A 279 8.66 -7.99 4.15
CA SER A 279 8.21 -7.09 5.22
C SER A 279 6.70 -7.17 5.50
N TYR A 280 5.96 -7.89 4.65
CA TYR A 280 4.52 -8.10 4.79
C TYR A 280 4.31 -9.50 5.35
N ALA A 281 4.28 -9.60 6.67
CA ALA A 281 3.95 -10.84 7.35
C ALA A 281 2.47 -10.85 7.76
N MET A 282 1.80 -11.97 7.58
CA MET A 282 0.43 -12.21 8.02
C MET A 282 0.41 -13.29 9.09
N ALA A 283 -0.49 -13.16 10.05
CA ALA A 283 -0.70 -14.21 11.04
C ALA A 283 -1.40 -15.39 10.36
N HIS A 284 -0.80 -16.57 10.44
CA HIS A 284 -1.44 -17.80 10.05
C HIS A 284 -2.68 -18.02 10.94
N PRO A 285 -3.87 -18.26 10.37
CA PRO A 285 -5.11 -18.27 11.16
C PRO A 285 -5.12 -19.32 12.28
N ASP A 286 -4.44 -20.46 12.04
CA ASP A 286 -4.45 -21.59 12.97
C ASP A 286 -3.17 -21.80 13.81
N SER A 287 -2.01 -21.23 13.44
CA SER A 287 -0.71 -21.64 14.02
C SER A 287 0.02 -20.57 14.84
N ASP A 288 -0.57 -19.39 15.06
CA ASP A 288 0.08 -18.21 15.68
C ASP A 288 1.41 -17.78 15.00
N GLU A 289 1.76 -18.39 13.86
CA GLU A 289 2.96 -18.10 13.10
C GLU A 289 2.76 -16.87 12.22
N LEU A 290 3.82 -16.10 12.02
CA LEU A 290 3.86 -15.06 11.00
C LEU A 290 4.43 -15.62 9.70
N VAL A 291 3.64 -15.59 8.63
CA VAL A 291 4.02 -16.09 7.31
C VAL A 291 4.17 -14.94 6.30
N PRO A 292 5.11 -15.01 5.35
CA PRO A 292 5.22 -14.03 4.27
C PRO A 292 3.92 -13.93 3.47
N ALA A 293 3.55 -12.72 3.04
CA ALA A 293 2.28 -12.48 2.34
C ALA A 293 2.10 -13.34 1.08
N CYS A 294 3.17 -13.55 0.31
CA CYS A 294 3.13 -14.43 -0.85
C CYS A 294 2.85 -15.89 -0.46
N ALA A 295 3.40 -16.38 0.66
CA ALA A 295 3.16 -17.74 1.14
C ALA A 295 1.70 -17.92 1.59
N GLN A 296 1.15 -16.95 2.33
CA GLN A 296 -0.27 -16.93 2.68
C GLN A 296 -1.15 -17.02 1.43
N HIS A 297 -1.00 -16.07 0.50
CA HIS A 297 -1.89 -15.99 -0.67
C HIS A 297 -1.72 -17.13 -1.69
N SER A 298 -0.52 -17.72 -1.79
CA SER A 298 -0.22 -18.74 -2.81
C SER A 298 -0.34 -20.17 -2.30
N VAL A 299 -0.18 -20.38 -0.99
CA VAL A 299 -0.15 -21.73 -0.40
C VAL A 299 -1.34 -21.97 0.53
N LEU A 300 -1.67 -21.03 1.39
CA LEU A 300 -2.67 -21.21 2.45
C LEU A 300 -4.08 -20.81 2.00
N ASP A 301 -4.22 -19.61 1.42
CA ASP A 301 -5.49 -19.07 0.95
C ASP A 301 -6.22 -19.98 -0.04
N PRO A 302 -5.58 -20.70 -1.00
CA PRO A 302 -6.32 -21.59 -1.89
C PRO A 302 -7.11 -22.68 -1.16
N GLU A 303 -6.53 -23.27 -0.11
CA GLU A 303 -7.22 -24.28 0.70
C GLU A 303 -8.34 -23.65 1.55
N GLU A 304 -8.07 -22.50 2.15
CA GLU A 304 -9.06 -21.75 2.93
C GLU A 304 -10.24 -21.28 2.06
N ASN A 305 -9.97 -20.84 0.83
CA ASN A 305 -11.00 -20.39 -0.11
C ASN A 305 -11.95 -21.53 -0.51
N VAL A 306 -11.45 -22.76 -0.65
CA VAL A 306 -12.32 -23.93 -0.89
C VAL A 306 -13.23 -24.17 0.32
N ARG A 307 -12.67 -24.17 1.54
CA ARG A 307 -13.45 -24.32 2.77
C ARG A 307 -14.48 -23.19 2.94
N LEU A 308 -14.12 -21.95 2.58
CA LEU A 308 -15.03 -20.81 2.62
C LEU A 308 -16.18 -20.94 1.62
N GLN A 309 -15.95 -21.53 0.43
CA GLN A 309 -17.03 -21.80 -0.53
C GLN A 309 -18.03 -22.82 0.02
N GLU A 310 -17.58 -23.82 0.78
CA GLU A 310 -18.45 -24.78 1.46
C GLU A 310 -19.27 -24.13 2.58
N GLN A 311 -18.65 -23.22 3.34
CA GLN A 311 -19.28 -22.54 4.47
C GLN A 311 -20.20 -21.38 4.07
N LEU A 312 -19.92 -20.73 2.94
CA LEU A 312 -20.68 -19.61 2.39
C LEU A 312 -21.21 -19.98 1.00
N PRO A 313 -22.16 -20.94 0.90
CA PRO A 313 -22.69 -21.34 -0.38
C PRO A 313 -23.29 -20.11 -1.07
N LEU A 314 -22.66 -19.71 -2.18
CA LEU A 314 -23.20 -18.69 -3.06
C LEU A 314 -24.54 -19.24 -3.54
N ARG A 315 -25.66 -18.77 -2.96
CA ARG A 315 -27.01 -19.13 -3.43
C ARG A 315 -27.02 -19.03 -4.96
N GLU A 316 -27.20 -20.17 -5.62
CA GLU A 316 -27.49 -20.20 -7.05
C GLU A 316 -28.69 -19.28 -7.29
N LEU A 317 -28.49 -18.23 -8.07
CA LEU A 317 -29.62 -17.48 -8.58
C LEU A 317 -30.30 -18.38 -9.62
N PRO A 318 -31.64 -18.41 -9.66
CA PRO A 318 -32.34 -19.03 -10.78
C PRO A 318 -31.79 -18.38 -12.06
N MET A 319 -31.26 -19.20 -12.96
CA MET A 319 -30.91 -18.79 -14.31
C MET A 319 -32.06 -17.95 -14.85
N ALA A 320 -31.80 -16.68 -15.16
CA ALA A 320 -32.74 -15.88 -15.91
C ALA A 320 -32.98 -16.66 -17.22
N ARG A 321 -34.14 -17.31 -17.31
CA ARG A 321 -34.59 -17.95 -18.53
C ARG A 321 -34.70 -16.84 -19.57
N GLY A 322 -33.96 -17.00 -20.66
CA GLY A 322 -34.26 -16.31 -21.92
C GLY A 322 -35.63 -16.75 -22.44
#